data_AF-A0A0P0VK15-F1
#
_entry.id   AF-A0A0P0VK15-F1
#
_cell.length_a   1.000
_cell.length_b   1.000
_cell.length_c   1.000
_cell.angle_alpha   90.00
_cell.angle_beta   90.00
_cell.angle_gamma   90.00
#
_symmetry.space_group_name_H-M   'P 1'
#
loop_
_entity.id
_entity.type
_entity.pdbx_description
1 polymer ?
#
loop_
_entity_poly.entity_id
_entity_poly.type
_entity_poly.pdbx_seq_one_letter_code
_entity_poly.pdbx_strand_id
1 'polypeptide(L)'
;MAPAASLSLHLRLAPPPPPHRRGRPPRHAPFLPLSPYHHHLHLHLRVAHHHHGRHPHPPSPRWRHDVRARAGTIQAPGLARPGGAVETDRLPSGVRDRAMEAVDHFGGRVTIGDVASRAGLQLAQAERALQALAADTGGFLEVSEEGEVLYVFPKDYRAKLAGKSFRMKVEPLIDKTKEVGAYLVRVSFGTALIASIVLVYTTIIAIISSSSDEDNRGRRRRSYDSTIIIPTDLFWYLDADYYRRRRRVEKEDGMNFIESIFSFVFGDGDPNDGLEDKRWKMIGQYISSNGGVVTAEELAPYLDVPPISEQSKDDESFILPVLLRFQGHPEVDEQGNILYRFPSLQRTASSKGSGVREYVGNKWSAMFSSVEKYLEEKPWKFSKANASERAMVAGLGGLNLFGVIILGNLLKQMTVPPGGLISFVAQLFPLLQVYAGSFFAIPLFRWFLLRKTNNDIERRNKAREQRAQELALPESSLRRKLLSARDMAQRKVITPEEIVYTTEKDLLDQDYEVKEWEKRFKELESD
;
A
#
# COMPACT_ATOMS: atom_id res chain seq x y z
N MET A 1 17.82 -49.21 32.47
CA MET A 1 17.79 -48.76 33.88
C MET A 1 18.00 -47.26 33.92
N ALA A 2 17.14 -46.58 34.69
CA ALA A 2 17.07 -45.19 35.20
C ALA A 2 18.26 -44.19 35.08
N PRO A 3 18.07 -42.88 35.39
CA PRO A 3 16.83 -42.10 35.57
C PRO A 3 16.77 -40.73 34.86
N ALA A 4 15.56 -40.17 34.78
CA ALA A 4 15.25 -38.79 34.42
C ALA A 4 15.60 -37.81 35.55
N ALA A 5 16.24 -36.70 35.19
CA ALA A 5 16.57 -35.59 36.09
C ALA A 5 15.57 -34.43 35.91
N SER A 6 14.94 -34.05 37.02
CA SER A 6 14.05 -32.89 37.17
C SER A 6 14.87 -31.63 37.47
N LEU A 7 14.62 -30.55 36.72
CA LEU A 7 15.21 -29.22 36.91
C LEU A 7 14.11 -28.23 37.28
N SER A 8 14.07 -27.87 38.56
CA SER A 8 13.18 -26.84 39.14
C SER A 8 13.89 -25.49 39.15
N LEU A 9 13.38 -24.52 38.40
CA LEU A 9 13.92 -23.15 38.33
C LEU A 9 13.17 -22.24 39.33
N HIS A 10 13.84 -21.82 40.41
CA HIS A 10 13.32 -20.83 41.36
C HIS A 10 13.64 -19.41 40.88
N LEU A 11 12.62 -18.63 40.49
CA LEU A 11 12.72 -17.18 40.31
C LEU A 11 12.72 -16.47 41.69
N ARG A 12 13.79 -15.75 42.02
CA ARG A 12 13.84 -14.79 43.15
C ARG A 12 13.68 -13.37 42.62
N LEU A 13 12.60 -12.70 43.03
CA LEU A 13 12.32 -11.28 42.82
C LEU A 13 13.18 -10.41 43.76
N ALA A 14 13.82 -9.37 43.22
CA ALA A 14 14.53 -8.33 43.97
C ALA A 14 13.62 -7.11 44.25
N PRO A 15 13.70 -6.45 45.42
CA PRO A 15 12.80 -5.37 45.84
C PRO A 15 13.19 -3.96 45.34
N PRO A 16 12.24 -2.99 45.32
CA PRO A 16 12.40 -1.67 44.70
C PRO A 16 13.09 -0.61 45.61
N PRO A 17 13.67 0.47 45.03
CA PRO A 17 14.38 1.51 45.77
C PRO A 17 13.47 2.60 46.40
N PRO A 18 13.93 3.32 47.45
CA PRO A 18 13.14 4.31 48.20
C PRO A 18 13.17 5.75 47.62
N PRO A 19 12.25 6.65 48.04
CA PRO A 19 11.97 7.92 47.36
C PRO A 19 12.74 9.13 47.91
N HIS A 20 13.17 10.03 47.00
CA HIS A 20 13.77 11.33 47.33
C HIS A 20 12.81 12.53 47.10
N ARG A 21 13.06 13.56 47.90
CA ARG A 21 12.13 14.56 48.47
C ARG A 21 12.19 15.89 47.72
N ARG A 22 11.06 16.61 47.69
CA ARG A 22 10.82 17.95 47.12
C ARG A 22 11.53 19.09 47.89
N GLY A 23 12.01 20.12 47.15
CA GLY A 23 12.16 21.53 47.57
C GLY A 23 12.18 22.39 46.28
N ARG A 24 11.28 23.36 46.00
CA ARG A 24 10.87 24.67 46.57
C ARG A 24 11.87 25.84 46.35
N PRO A 25 11.37 27.09 46.14
CA PRO A 25 11.77 27.97 45.01
C PRO A 25 12.25 29.39 45.41
N PRO A 26 12.69 30.25 44.47
CA PRO A 26 12.74 31.71 44.63
C PRO A 26 11.52 32.37 43.93
N ARG A 27 10.62 33.15 44.55
CA ARG A 27 10.68 34.48 45.20
C ARG A 27 10.98 35.70 44.29
N HIS A 28 9.86 36.27 43.81
CA HIS A 28 9.46 37.67 43.60
C HIS A 28 10.43 38.86 43.68
N ALA A 29 10.11 39.84 42.81
CA ALA A 29 10.03 41.32 43.00
C ALA A 29 11.10 42.17 42.27
N PRO A 30 10.86 43.47 41.99
CA PRO A 30 9.59 44.15 41.65
C PRO A 30 9.70 45.19 40.49
N PHE A 31 8.52 45.70 40.12
CA PHE A 31 8.13 46.91 39.40
C PHE A 31 9.04 48.17 39.41
N LEU A 32 8.84 48.99 38.36
CA LEU A 32 8.83 50.48 38.22
C LEU A 32 9.82 51.04 37.17
N PRO A 33 9.65 52.25 36.58
CA PRO A 33 8.43 52.93 36.11
C PRO A 33 8.57 53.74 34.77
N LEU A 34 7.42 54.09 34.16
CA LEU A 34 7.00 55.36 33.50
C LEU A 34 7.98 56.32 32.75
N SER A 35 7.65 56.57 31.46
CA SER A 35 7.52 57.91 30.76
C SER A 35 8.78 58.78 30.50
N PRO A 36 8.72 59.92 29.75
CA PRO A 36 8.07 60.30 28.47
C PRO A 36 9.07 60.93 27.44
N TYR A 37 8.53 61.52 26.34
CA TYR A 37 9.04 62.54 25.38
C TYR A 37 9.21 62.05 23.92
N HIS A 38 8.33 62.42 22.98
CA HIS A 38 8.17 63.70 22.23
C HIS A 38 9.31 64.06 21.26
N HIS A 39 9.06 63.92 19.95
CA HIS A 39 9.12 64.94 18.88
C HIS A 39 9.25 64.26 17.52
N HIS A 40 8.22 64.34 16.67
CA HIS A 40 8.06 65.33 15.60
C HIS A 40 9.26 65.46 14.67
N LEU A 41 9.12 64.96 13.43
CA LEU A 41 9.69 65.63 12.26
C LEU A 41 8.83 65.33 11.02
N HIS A 42 8.24 66.42 10.52
CA HIS A 42 7.51 66.53 9.27
C HIS A 42 8.44 66.33 8.08
N LEU A 43 7.99 65.60 7.05
CA LEU A 43 8.44 65.83 5.68
C LEU A 43 7.24 66.09 4.77
N HIS A 44 7.14 67.34 4.35
CA HIS A 44 6.26 67.80 3.28
C HIS A 44 6.87 67.44 1.92
N LEU A 45 6.09 66.81 1.04
CA LEU A 45 6.27 66.98 -0.40
C LEU A 45 4.92 67.32 -1.05
N ARG A 46 4.92 68.47 -1.69
CA ARG A 46 3.84 69.17 -2.39
C ARG A 46 3.98 68.91 -3.90
N VAL A 47 2.95 69.29 -4.67
CA VAL A 47 2.80 69.37 -6.16
C VAL A 47 1.79 68.32 -6.66
N ALA A 48 0.74 68.59 -7.43
CA ALA A 48 0.25 69.77 -8.16
C ALA A 48 -1.30 69.79 -8.22
N HIS A 49 -1.83 70.99 -8.45
CA HIS A 49 -3.21 71.32 -8.79
C HIS A 49 -3.47 71.29 -10.32
N HIS A 50 -4.77 71.29 -10.68
CA HIS A 50 -5.45 71.49 -11.99
C HIS A 50 -6.08 70.20 -12.55
N HIS A 51 -7.32 70.16 -13.06
CA HIS A 51 -8.32 71.18 -13.38
C HIS A 51 -9.72 70.53 -13.48
N HIS A 52 -10.75 71.34 -13.22
CA HIS A 52 -12.19 71.09 -13.37
C HIS A 52 -12.66 70.41 -14.68
N GLY A 53 -13.68 69.54 -14.57
CA GLY A 53 -14.49 69.04 -15.69
C GLY A 53 -15.80 68.36 -15.27
N ARG A 54 -16.91 69.04 -15.56
CA ARG A 54 -18.36 68.80 -15.32
C ARG A 54 -18.93 67.36 -15.33
N HIS A 55 -19.90 67.16 -14.42
CA HIS A 55 -21.00 66.19 -14.44
C HIS A 55 -21.90 66.29 -15.70
N PRO A 56 -22.55 65.16 -16.07
CA PRO A 56 -24.02 65.15 -16.07
C PRO A 56 -24.64 63.84 -15.54
N HIS A 57 -25.67 63.95 -14.69
CA HIS A 57 -26.63 62.88 -14.37
C HIS A 57 -27.97 63.17 -15.06
N PRO A 58 -28.63 62.17 -15.69
CA PRO A 58 -30.06 62.20 -15.97
C PRO A 58 -30.86 61.24 -15.06
N PRO A 59 -32.19 61.37 -14.98
CA PRO A 59 -32.96 61.10 -13.76
C PRO A 59 -33.70 59.75 -13.76
N SER A 60 -34.09 59.34 -12.55
CA SER A 60 -34.93 58.18 -12.25
C SER A 60 -36.43 58.48 -12.36
N PRO A 61 -37.22 57.63 -13.06
CA PRO A 61 -38.65 57.52 -12.87
C PRO A 61 -39.01 56.25 -12.10
N ARG A 62 -39.77 56.46 -11.03
CA ARG A 62 -40.47 55.49 -10.21
C ARG A 62 -41.49 54.71 -11.04
N TRP A 63 -41.43 53.38 -11.02
CA TRP A 63 -42.60 52.53 -11.30
C TRP A 63 -42.84 51.61 -10.11
N ARG A 64 -44.00 51.82 -9.48
CA ARG A 64 -44.48 51.06 -8.33
C ARG A 64 -44.84 49.63 -8.72
N HIS A 65 -44.58 48.78 -7.74
CA HIS A 65 -45.03 47.42 -7.55
C HIS A 65 -46.54 47.24 -7.74
N ASP A 66 -46.92 46.12 -8.34
CA ASP A 66 -47.86 45.15 -7.75
C ASP A 66 -47.87 43.86 -8.59
N VAL A 67 -46.90 42.97 -8.35
CA VAL A 67 -47.07 41.55 -8.68
C VAL A 67 -46.76 40.76 -7.42
N ARG A 68 -47.84 40.30 -6.80
CA ARG A 68 -47.87 39.39 -5.65
C ARG A 68 -47.39 38.01 -6.10
N ALA A 69 -46.10 37.87 -6.38
CA ALA A 69 -45.48 36.60 -6.66
C ALA A 69 -45.37 35.82 -5.34
N ARG A 70 -46.26 34.84 -5.19
CA ARG A 70 -46.21 33.78 -4.19
C ARG A 70 -44.76 33.29 -4.10
N ALA A 71 -44.17 33.33 -2.91
CA ALA A 71 -42.87 32.73 -2.62
C ALA A 71 -43.00 31.21 -2.81
N GLY A 72 -42.94 30.75 -4.06
CA GLY A 72 -42.52 29.41 -4.37
C GLY A 72 -41.08 29.34 -3.93
N THR A 73 -40.81 28.56 -2.90
CA THR A 73 -39.45 28.13 -2.56
C THR A 73 -38.88 27.51 -3.83
N ILE A 74 -38.10 28.29 -4.57
CA ILE A 74 -37.18 27.75 -5.55
C ILE A 74 -36.24 26.92 -4.69
N GLN A 75 -36.50 25.62 -4.59
CA GLN A 75 -35.51 24.67 -4.13
C GLN A 75 -34.38 24.75 -5.16
N ALA A 76 -33.42 25.63 -4.89
CA ALA A 76 -32.12 25.51 -5.50
C ALA A 76 -31.67 24.07 -5.22
N PRO A 77 -31.35 23.27 -6.27
CA PRO A 77 -30.87 21.91 -6.07
C PRO A 77 -29.70 22.01 -5.09
N GLY A 78 -29.79 21.29 -3.98
CA GLY A 78 -28.94 21.52 -2.81
C GLY A 78 -27.48 21.68 -3.22
N LEU A 79 -26.98 22.93 -3.20
CA LEU A 79 -25.55 23.16 -3.14
C LEU A 79 -25.10 22.42 -1.88
N ALA A 80 -24.35 21.34 -2.08
CA ALA A 80 -23.74 20.59 -1.00
C ALA A 80 -23.10 21.60 -0.05
N ARG A 81 -23.64 21.73 1.17
CA ARG A 81 -23.07 22.60 2.19
C ARG A 81 -21.59 22.21 2.33
N PRO A 82 -20.63 23.14 2.13
CA PRO A 82 -19.24 22.88 2.47
C PRO A 82 -19.20 22.37 3.92
N GLY A 83 -18.69 21.15 4.14
CA GLY A 83 -18.62 20.52 5.47
C GLY A 83 -19.62 19.39 5.77
N GLY A 84 -20.59 19.11 4.89
CA GLY A 84 -21.49 17.95 5.08
C GLY A 84 -20.88 16.60 4.68
N ALA A 85 -19.99 16.59 3.70
CA ALA A 85 -19.31 15.39 3.21
C ALA A 85 -17.94 15.25 3.90
N VAL A 86 -17.56 14.01 4.21
CA VAL A 86 -16.22 13.67 4.70
C VAL A 86 -15.26 13.75 3.51
N GLU A 87 -14.35 14.73 3.50
CA GLU A 87 -13.42 14.94 2.39
C GLU A 87 -12.50 13.73 2.19
N THR A 88 -12.13 13.08 3.30
CA THR A 88 -11.32 11.87 3.31
C THR A 88 -11.99 10.70 2.60
N ASP A 89 -13.34 10.64 2.57
CA ASP A 89 -14.06 9.56 1.89
C ASP A 89 -13.98 9.67 0.36
N ARG A 90 -13.63 10.86 -0.16
CA ARG A 90 -13.41 11.11 -1.60
C ARG A 90 -12.04 10.63 -2.07
N LEU A 91 -11.10 10.38 -1.15
CA LEU A 91 -9.77 9.88 -1.50
C LEU A 91 -9.81 8.38 -1.84
N PRO A 92 -8.95 7.92 -2.76
CA PRO A 92 -8.63 6.50 -2.86
C PRO A 92 -8.06 6.01 -1.52
N SER A 93 -8.51 4.85 -1.04
CA SER A 93 -8.09 4.34 0.26
C SER A 93 -6.59 4.09 0.36
N GLY A 94 -5.98 3.54 -0.69
CA GLY A 94 -4.53 3.38 -0.74
C GLY A 94 -3.73 4.70 -0.67
N VAL A 95 -4.30 5.84 -1.08
CA VAL A 95 -3.67 7.17 -0.92
C VAL A 95 -3.84 7.65 0.52
N ARG A 96 -5.07 7.56 1.04
CA ARG A 96 -5.42 7.93 2.40
C ARG A 96 -4.59 7.17 3.44
N ASP A 97 -4.53 5.84 3.32
CA ASP A 97 -3.90 4.98 4.32
C ASP A 97 -2.38 5.17 4.36
N ARG A 98 -1.75 5.34 3.20
CA ARG A 98 -0.32 5.67 3.11
C ARG A 98 -0.01 7.07 3.62
N ALA A 99 -0.89 8.04 3.36
CA ALA A 99 -0.72 9.40 3.90
C ALA A 99 -0.80 9.38 5.44
N MET A 100 -1.78 8.68 6.02
CA MET A 100 -1.88 8.52 7.47
C MET A 100 -0.67 7.77 8.07
N GLU A 101 -0.19 6.71 7.42
CA GLU A 101 1.03 5.99 7.82
C GLU A 101 2.25 6.94 7.88
N ALA A 102 2.38 7.83 6.90
CA ALA A 102 3.44 8.83 6.89
C ALA A 102 3.26 9.89 7.99
N VAL A 103 2.04 10.41 8.19
CA VAL A 103 1.71 11.36 9.27
C VAL A 103 2.07 10.79 10.64
N ASP A 104 1.70 9.53 10.90
CA ASP A 104 2.00 8.83 12.15
C ASP A 104 3.50 8.69 12.38
N HIS A 105 4.25 8.33 11.33
CA HIS A 105 5.71 8.16 11.40
C HIS A 105 6.43 9.44 11.82
N PHE A 106 5.99 10.58 11.28
CA PHE A 106 6.56 11.90 11.60
C PHE A 106 6.00 12.53 12.87
N GLY A 107 5.03 11.90 13.54
CA GLY A 107 4.49 12.34 14.82
C GLY A 107 3.42 13.42 14.72
N GLY A 108 2.72 13.51 13.58
CA GLY A 108 1.58 14.40 13.39
C GLY A 108 1.92 15.79 12.84
N ARG A 109 3.18 16.20 12.76
CA ARG A 109 3.61 17.44 12.09
C ARG A 109 4.43 17.08 10.85
N VAL A 110 3.95 17.45 9.67
CA VAL A 110 4.52 17.00 8.38
C VAL A 110 4.50 18.08 7.30
N THR A 111 5.47 18.05 6.40
CA THR A 111 5.40 18.75 5.11
C THR A 111 4.74 17.86 4.04
N ILE A 112 4.37 18.45 2.89
CA ILE A 112 3.92 17.69 1.72
C ILE A 112 5.04 16.74 1.24
N GLY A 113 6.30 17.20 1.27
CA GLY A 113 7.47 16.42 0.91
C GLY A 113 7.75 15.24 1.82
N ASP A 114 7.56 15.39 3.14
CA ASP A 114 7.66 14.31 4.11
C ASP A 114 6.69 13.17 3.76
N VAL A 115 5.43 13.53 3.48
CA VAL A 115 4.40 12.54 3.15
C VAL A 115 4.63 11.93 1.78
N ALA A 116 4.94 12.73 0.76
CA ALA A 116 5.22 12.22 -0.59
C ALA A 116 6.41 11.25 -0.60
N SER A 117 7.52 11.62 0.04
CA SER A 117 8.73 10.78 0.10
C SER A 117 8.50 9.47 0.85
N ARG A 118 7.84 9.52 2.02
CA ARG A 118 7.60 8.35 2.85
C ARG A 118 6.53 7.41 2.26
N ALA A 119 5.46 7.98 1.71
CA ALA A 119 4.30 7.24 1.20
C ALA A 119 4.45 6.80 -0.27
N GLY A 120 5.43 7.34 -1.01
CA GLY A 120 5.58 7.13 -2.45
C GLY A 120 4.46 7.78 -3.27
N LEU A 121 3.81 8.80 -2.73
CA LEU A 121 2.70 9.51 -3.37
C LEU A 121 3.21 10.63 -4.27
N GLN A 122 2.45 10.97 -5.31
CA GLN A 122 2.67 12.23 -6.02
C GLN A 122 2.46 13.41 -5.07
N LEU A 123 3.23 14.49 -5.25
CA LEU A 123 3.08 15.68 -4.38
C LEU A 123 1.63 16.21 -4.34
N ALA A 124 0.96 16.28 -5.49
CA ALA A 124 -0.44 16.69 -5.57
C ALA A 124 -1.41 15.72 -4.86
N GLN A 125 -1.09 14.42 -4.83
CA GLN A 125 -1.89 13.43 -4.09
C GLN A 125 -1.64 13.54 -2.58
N ALA A 126 -0.39 13.76 -2.18
CA ALA A 126 0.00 13.98 -0.79
C ALA A 126 -0.66 15.24 -0.23
N GLU A 127 -0.60 16.35 -0.98
CA GLU A 127 -1.26 17.61 -0.61
C GLU A 127 -2.77 17.43 -0.43
N ARG A 128 -3.46 16.85 -1.43
CA ARG A 128 -4.91 16.61 -1.34
C ARG A 128 -5.26 15.71 -0.16
N ALA A 129 -4.45 14.69 0.11
CA ALA A 129 -4.65 13.80 1.24
C ALA A 129 -4.51 14.54 2.58
N LEU A 130 -3.46 15.35 2.72
CA LEU A 130 -3.22 16.14 3.94
C LEU A 130 -4.32 17.18 4.18
N GLN A 131 -4.77 17.88 3.14
CA GLN A 131 -5.88 18.84 3.23
C GLN A 131 -7.18 18.17 3.66
N ALA A 132 -7.53 17.04 3.06
CA ALA A 132 -8.73 16.29 3.42
C ALA A 132 -8.67 15.75 4.86
N LEU A 133 -7.52 15.20 5.27
CA LEU A 133 -7.30 14.74 6.64
C LEU A 133 -7.40 15.92 7.63
N ALA A 134 -6.82 17.06 7.31
CA ALA A 134 -6.81 18.24 8.18
C ALA A 134 -8.23 18.80 8.34
N ALA A 135 -8.97 18.95 7.23
CA ALA A 135 -10.35 19.41 7.21
C ALA A 135 -11.30 18.50 8.03
N ASP A 136 -11.07 17.19 8.03
CA ASP A 136 -11.93 16.25 8.74
C ASP A 136 -11.58 16.05 10.22
N THR A 137 -10.33 16.28 10.60
CA THR A 137 -9.84 16.00 11.96
C THR A 137 -9.57 17.24 12.81
N GLY A 138 -9.70 18.44 12.22
CA GLY A 138 -9.32 19.69 12.86
C GLY A 138 -7.81 19.88 12.94
N GLY A 139 -7.08 19.40 11.92
CA GLY A 139 -5.68 19.74 11.73
C GLY A 139 -5.54 21.18 11.29
N PHE A 140 -4.43 21.82 11.66
CA PHE A 140 -4.14 23.22 11.31
C PHE A 140 -2.86 23.31 10.48
N LEU A 141 -2.68 24.46 9.84
CA LEU A 141 -1.52 24.75 9.00
C LEU A 141 -0.58 25.70 9.72
N GLU A 142 0.71 25.41 9.64
CA GLU A 142 1.78 26.34 9.98
C GLU A 142 2.51 26.74 8.70
N VAL A 143 2.92 28.00 8.59
CA VAL A 143 3.72 28.50 7.47
C VAL A 143 5.05 29.03 8.01
N SER A 144 6.14 28.55 7.43
CA SER A 144 7.49 29.00 7.77
C SER A 144 7.81 30.38 7.17
N GLU A 145 8.86 31.05 7.66
CA GLU A 145 9.44 32.27 7.06
C GLU A 145 9.70 32.16 5.56
N GLU A 146 10.01 30.96 5.07
CA GLU A 146 10.27 30.71 3.65
C GLU A 146 9.02 30.42 2.81
N GLY A 147 7.83 30.47 3.42
CA GLY A 147 6.56 30.17 2.74
C GLY A 147 6.23 28.68 2.65
N GLU A 148 7.00 27.81 3.31
CA GLU A 148 6.73 26.37 3.38
C GLU A 148 5.53 26.07 4.28
N VAL A 149 4.61 25.23 3.81
CA VAL A 149 3.38 24.86 4.53
C VAL A 149 3.53 23.51 5.23
N LEU A 150 3.24 23.50 6.53
CA LEU A 150 3.25 22.33 7.39
C LEU A 150 1.85 22.02 7.86
N TYR A 151 1.51 20.74 7.90
CA TYR A 151 0.25 20.23 8.42
C TYR A 151 0.48 19.64 9.80
N VAL A 152 -0.25 20.15 10.79
CA VAL A 152 -0.21 19.68 12.17
C VAL A 152 -1.52 18.99 12.51
N PHE A 153 -1.43 17.72 12.87
CA PHE A 153 -2.55 16.86 13.23
C PHE A 153 -2.61 16.66 14.75
N PRO A 154 -3.82 16.67 15.34
CA PRO A 154 -3.98 16.34 16.74
C PRO A 154 -3.62 14.86 16.99
N LYS A 155 -3.15 14.51 18.19
CA LYS A 155 -2.70 13.14 18.53
C LYS A 155 -3.79 12.08 18.33
N ASP A 156 -5.05 12.47 18.45
CA ASP A 156 -6.23 11.62 18.30
C ASP A 156 -6.91 11.76 16.91
N TYR A 157 -6.23 12.32 15.90
CA TYR A 157 -6.82 12.56 14.57
C TYR A 157 -7.42 11.28 13.95
N ARG A 158 -6.77 10.12 14.10
CA ARG A 158 -7.31 8.82 13.60
C ARG A 158 -8.63 8.45 14.26
N ALA A 159 -8.79 8.72 15.56
CA ALA A 159 -10.02 8.43 16.29
C ALA A 159 -11.16 9.38 15.86
N LYS A 160 -10.86 10.68 15.71
CA LYS A 160 -11.80 11.67 15.16
C LYS A 160 -12.27 11.26 13.75
N LEU A 161 -11.33 10.83 12.92
CA LEU A 161 -11.60 10.42 11.55
C LEU A 161 -12.45 9.14 11.48
N ALA A 162 -12.16 8.13 12.32
CA ALA A 162 -12.98 6.92 12.42
C ALA A 162 -14.40 7.20 12.94
N GLY A 163 -14.59 8.25 13.74
CA GLY A 163 -15.92 8.73 14.14
C GLY A 163 -16.73 9.30 12.97
N LYS A 164 -16.06 9.99 12.05
CA LYS A 164 -16.66 10.75 10.95
C LYS A 164 -16.83 9.93 9.65
N SER A 165 -15.81 9.17 9.26
CA SER A 165 -15.77 8.39 8.01
C SER A 165 -16.54 7.08 8.14
N PHE A 166 -17.59 6.93 7.33
CA PHE A 166 -18.29 5.63 7.20
C PHE A 166 -17.46 4.65 6.38
N ARG A 167 -16.75 5.15 5.35
CA ARG A 167 -15.90 4.34 4.47
C ARG A 167 -14.82 3.59 5.24
N MET A 168 -14.18 4.23 6.23
CA MET A 168 -13.19 3.59 7.10
C MET A 168 -13.74 2.45 7.95
N LYS A 169 -15.03 2.46 8.31
CA LYS A 169 -15.65 1.37 9.09
C LYS A 169 -15.98 0.17 8.22
N VAL A 170 -16.40 0.42 6.99
CA VAL A 170 -16.86 -0.62 6.05
C VAL A 170 -15.69 -1.28 5.32
N GLU A 171 -14.64 -0.55 4.99
CA GLU A 171 -13.52 -1.07 4.20
C GLU A 171 -12.83 -2.29 4.83
N PRO A 172 -12.49 -2.32 6.14
CA PRO A 172 -11.95 -3.52 6.78
C PRO A 172 -12.91 -4.71 6.77
N LEU A 173 -14.23 -4.46 6.74
CA LEU A 173 -15.24 -5.52 6.62
C LEU A 173 -15.26 -6.07 5.20
N ILE A 174 -15.21 -5.19 4.19
CA ILE A 174 -15.15 -5.59 2.78
C ILE A 174 -13.90 -6.42 2.53
N ASP A 175 -12.73 -6.01 3.00
CA ASP A 175 -11.49 -6.74 2.71
C ASP A 175 -11.46 -8.11 3.38
N LYS A 176 -11.97 -8.23 4.62
CA LYS A 176 -12.20 -9.55 5.24
C LYS A 176 -13.18 -10.41 4.45
N THR A 177 -14.26 -9.84 3.91
CA THR A 177 -15.22 -10.61 3.10
C THR A 177 -14.63 -11.05 1.75
N LYS A 178 -13.75 -10.25 1.14
CA LYS A 178 -13.03 -10.64 -0.08
C LYS A 178 -12.11 -11.82 0.18
N GLU A 179 -11.37 -11.81 1.29
CA GLU A 179 -10.49 -12.92 1.67
C GLU A 179 -11.26 -14.21 1.92
N VAL A 180 -12.37 -14.14 2.68
CA VAL A 180 -13.25 -15.30 2.92
C VAL A 180 -13.89 -15.79 1.63
N GLY A 181 -14.35 -14.89 0.76
CA GLY A 181 -14.91 -15.22 -0.54
C GLY A 181 -13.89 -15.90 -1.45
N ALA A 182 -12.66 -15.38 -1.49
CA ALA A 182 -11.56 -16.00 -2.24
C ALA A 182 -11.27 -17.41 -1.71
N TYR A 183 -11.13 -17.57 -0.39
CA TYR A 183 -10.93 -18.89 0.23
C TYR A 183 -12.06 -19.86 -0.11
N LEU A 184 -13.32 -19.43 -0.02
CA LEU A 184 -14.47 -20.27 -0.36
C LEU A 184 -14.44 -20.72 -1.83
N VAL A 185 -14.07 -19.83 -2.76
CA VAL A 185 -13.89 -20.20 -4.18
C VAL A 185 -12.81 -21.27 -4.31
N ARG A 186 -11.65 -21.12 -3.66
CA ARG A 186 -10.57 -22.13 -3.69
C ARG A 186 -11.04 -23.49 -3.20
N VAL A 187 -11.73 -23.50 -2.05
CA VAL A 187 -12.26 -24.73 -1.46
C VAL A 187 -13.34 -25.34 -2.34
N SER A 188 -14.31 -24.55 -2.80
CA SER A 188 -15.41 -25.02 -3.65
C SER A 188 -14.91 -25.67 -4.94
N PHE A 189 -13.87 -25.09 -5.56
CA PHE A 189 -13.29 -25.61 -6.78
C PHE A 189 -12.62 -26.97 -6.55
N GLY A 190 -11.83 -27.12 -5.48
CA GLY A 190 -11.22 -28.41 -5.16
C GLY A 190 -12.24 -29.45 -4.71
N THR A 191 -13.31 -29.07 -4.00
CA THR A 191 -14.41 -29.98 -3.68
C THR A 191 -15.19 -30.40 -4.93
N ALA A 192 -15.34 -29.52 -5.92
CA ALA A 192 -15.96 -29.85 -7.20
C ALA A 192 -15.16 -30.92 -7.96
N LEU A 193 -13.82 -30.91 -7.87
CA LEU A 193 -12.98 -31.97 -8.43
C LEU A 193 -13.32 -33.32 -7.80
N ILE A 194 -13.35 -33.40 -6.47
CA ILE A 194 -13.66 -34.64 -5.76
C ILE A 194 -15.07 -35.11 -6.08
N ALA A 195 -16.06 -34.21 -6.04
CA ALA A 195 -17.45 -34.51 -6.38
C ALA A 195 -17.56 -35.03 -7.83
N SER A 196 -16.82 -34.43 -8.77
CA SER A 196 -16.81 -34.88 -10.17
C SER A 196 -16.25 -36.30 -10.31
N ILE A 197 -15.19 -36.64 -9.59
CA ILE A 197 -14.59 -37.98 -9.60
C ILE A 197 -15.55 -39.01 -9.01
N VAL A 198 -16.13 -38.72 -7.84
CA VAL A 198 -17.08 -39.63 -7.17
C VAL A 198 -18.28 -39.89 -8.08
N LEU A 199 -18.83 -38.84 -8.68
CA LEU A 199 -19.97 -38.95 -9.59
C LEU A 199 -19.59 -39.76 -10.85
N VAL A 200 -18.46 -39.47 -11.49
CA VAL A 200 -18.00 -40.20 -12.67
C VAL A 200 -17.79 -41.68 -12.37
N TYR A 201 -17.06 -42.04 -11.32
CA TYR A 201 -16.76 -43.45 -11.04
C TYR A 201 -17.96 -44.23 -10.52
N THR A 202 -18.85 -43.62 -9.73
CA THR A 202 -20.11 -44.27 -9.32
C THR A 202 -21.00 -44.57 -10.52
N THR A 203 -21.04 -43.69 -11.53
CA THR A 203 -21.80 -43.95 -12.77
C THR A 203 -21.19 -45.06 -13.62
N ILE A 204 -19.86 -45.09 -13.74
CA ILE A 204 -19.16 -46.15 -14.47
C ILE A 204 -19.48 -47.51 -13.85
N ILE A 205 -19.41 -47.62 -12.51
CA ILE A 205 -19.75 -48.85 -11.78
C ILE A 205 -21.23 -49.20 -11.99
N ALA A 206 -22.14 -48.23 -11.92
CA ALA A 206 -23.57 -48.46 -12.14
C ALA A 206 -23.87 -49.00 -13.55
N ILE A 207 -23.21 -48.45 -14.58
CA ILE A 207 -23.36 -48.91 -15.96
C ILE A 207 -22.85 -50.34 -16.11
N ILE A 208 -21.65 -50.64 -15.61
CA ILE A 208 -21.05 -51.99 -15.70
C ILE A 208 -21.88 -53.02 -14.92
N SER A 209 -22.37 -52.65 -13.74
CA SER A 209 -23.23 -53.52 -12.93
C SER A 209 -24.58 -53.78 -13.61
N SER A 210 -25.18 -52.79 -14.26
CA SER A 210 -26.46 -52.96 -14.97
C SER A 210 -26.37 -53.90 -16.17
N SER A 211 -25.20 -54.01 -16.81
CA SER A 211 -24.97 -54.94 -17.91
C SER A 211 -24.77 -56.39 -17.46
N SER A 212 -24.57 -56.64 -16.16
CA SER A 212 -24.31 -57.99 -15.62
C SER A 212 -25.59 -58.75 -15.24
N ASP A 213 -26.76 -58.11 -15.26
CA ASP A 213 -28.01 -58.70 -14.78
C ASP A 213 -28.79 -59.53 -15.83
N GLU A 214 -28.34 -59.57 -17.10
CA GLU A 214 -29.07 -60.35 -18.12
C GLU A 214 -28.64 -61.82 -18.20
N ASP A 215 -27.45 -62.18 -17.72
CA ASP A 215 -26.95 -63.56 -17.81
C ASP A 215 -26.51 -64.08 -16.45
N ASN A 216 -27.45 -64.59 -15.63
CA ASN A 216 -27.22 -65.76 -14.76
C ASN A 216 -28.51 -66.23 -14.07
N ARG A 217 -29.43 -66.79 -14.86
CA ARG A 217 -30.33 -67.84 -14.37
C ARG A 217 -29.49 -69.08 -14.04
N GLY A 218 -29.07 -69.18 -12.79
CA GLY A 218 -28.66 -70.43 -12.17
C GLY A 218 -27.18 -70.78 -12.29
N ARG A 219 -26.43 -70.50 -11.23
CA ARG A 219 -25.59 -71.52 -10.56
C ARG A 219 -25.06 -70.97 -9.25
N ARG A 220 -25.55 -71.57 -8.15
CA ARG A 220 -24.94 -71.49 -6.82
C ARG A 220 -23.46 -71.85 -6.91
N ARG A 221 -22.55 -70.90 -6.76
CA ARG A 221 -21.20 -71.18 -6.24
C ARG A 221 -20.72 -70.08 -5.29
N ARG A 222 -20.12 -70.62 -4.23
CA ARG A 222 -19.62 -70.02 -2.98
C ARG A 222 -19.02 -68.63 -3.13
N SER A 223 -19.61 -67.72 -2.34
CA SER A 223 -18.98 -66.66 -1.56
C SER A 223 -17.46 -66.75 -1.51
N TYR A 224 -16.80 -66.18 -2.52
CA TYR A 224 -15.59 -65.43 -2.24
C TYR A 224 -16.05 -64.02 -1.98
N ASP A 225 -15.67 -63.56 -0.80
CA ASP A 225 -15.69 -62.20 -0.29
C ASP A 225 -15.28 -61.23 -1.41
N SER A 226 -16.27 -60.84 -2.23
CA SER A 226 -16.19 -59.64 -3.02
C SER A 226 -16.13 -58.55 -1.97
N THR A 227 -14.94 -58.01 -1.78
CA THR A 227 -14.71 -56.80 -1.02
C THR A 227 -15.54 -55.72 -1.70
N ILE A 228 -16.81 -55.61 -1.26
CA ILE A 228 -17.66 -54.48 -1.57
C ILE A 228 -16.94 -53.34 -0.89
N ILE A 229 -16.21 -52.55 -1.67
CA ILE A 229 -15.76 -51.25 -1.23
C ILE A 229 -17.06 -50.45 -1.11
N ILE A 230 -17.68 -50.51 0.07
CA ILE A 230 -18.87 -49.75 0.38
C ILE A 230 -18.42 -48.28 0.28
N PRO A 231 -19.10 -47.40 -0.47
CA PRO A 231 -18.73 -45.98 -0.55
C PRO A 231 -18.75 -45.29 0.82
N THR A 232 -19.38 -45.91 1.82
CA THR A 232 -19.30 -45.47 3.21
C THR A 232 -17.92 -45.65 3.84
N ASP A 233 -17.03 -46.45 3.25
CA ASP A 233 -15.61 -46.54 3.64
C ASP A 233 -14.84 -45.24 3.29
N LEU A 234 -15.49 -44.31 2.57
CA LEU A 234 -15.03 -42.92 2.45
C LEU A 234 -15.36 -42.09 3.72
N PHE A 235 -16.29 -42.52 4.58
CA PHE A 235 -16.58 -41.82 5.86
C PHE A 235 -15.44 -41.90 6.87
N TRP A 236 -14.43 -42.75 6.68
CA TRP A 236 -13.17 -42.65 7.44
C TRP A 236 -12.45 -41.32 7.19
N TYR A 237 -12.71 -40.63 6.07
CA TYR A 237 -12.28 -39.25 5.81
C TYR A 237 -13.24 -38.19 6.38
N LEU A 238 -14.36 -38.55 7.00
CA LEU A 238 -15.27 -37.63 7.68
C LEU A 238 -15.22 -37.77 9.20
N ASP A 239 -14.57 -38.81 9.72
CA ASP A 239 -14.37 -38.98 11.15
C ASP A 239 -13.41 -37.92 11.71
N ALA A 240 -13.95 -37.04 12.54
CA ALA A 240 -13.22 -35.93 13.15
C ALA A 240 -12.01 -36.39 13.98
N ASP A 241 -12.04 -37.63 14.49
CA ASP A 241 -10.96 -38.19 15.31
C ASP A 241 -9.74 -38.64 14.50
N TYR A 242 -9.90 -38.97 13.21
CA TYR A 242 -8.78 -39.25 12.30
C TYR A 242 -7.99 -37.98 11.98
N TYR A 243 -8.68 -36.84 11.81
CA TYR A 243 -8.03 -35.53 11.65
C TYR A 243 -7.31 -35.05 12.91
N ARG A 244 -7.80 -35.40 14.10
CA ARG A 244 -7.17 -34.98 15.37
C ARG A 244 -5.83 -35.68 15.60
N ARG A 245 -5.65 -36.92 15.14
CA ARG A 245 -4.41 -37.69 15.35
C ARG A 245 -3.30 -37.32 14.37
N ARG A 246 -3.61 -36.92 13.13
CA ARG A 246 -2.60 -36.49 12.14
C ARG A 246 -2.23 -35.00 12.21
N ARG A 247 -2.98 -34.19 12.97
CA ARG A 247 -2.68 -32.77 13.24
C ARG A 247 -1.41 -32.53 14.07
N ARG A 248 -0.72 -33.58 14.56
CA ARG A 248 0.58 -33.44 15.24
C ARG A 248 1.80 -33.55 14.32
N VAL A 249 1.62 -33.66 13.00
CA VAL A 249 2.72 -33.36 12.08
C VAL A 249 2.58 -31.89 11.70
N GLU A 250 3.40 -31.08 12.35
CA GLU A 250 3.65 -29.68 12.06
C GLU A 250 3.76 -29.47 10.55
N LYS A 251 2.71 -28.91 9.92
CA LYS A 251 2.86 -28.24 8.63
C LYS A 251 3.03 -26.77 8.94
N GLU A 252 4.29 -26.38 9.15
CA GLU A 252 4.74 -25.02 8.92
C GLU A 252 4.14 -24.57 7.57
N ASP A 253 3.21 -23.61 7.62
CA ASP A 253 2.61 -22.91 6.47
C ASP A 253 2.16 -23.78 5.26
N GLY A 254 1.73 -25.02 5.51
CA GLY A 254 1.33 -25.94 4.46
C GLY A 254 -0.12 -25.74 3.99
N MET A 255 -0.28 -25.36 2.72
CA MET A 255 -1.57 -25.25 2.02
C MET A 255 -2.44 -26.53 2.16
N ASN A 256 -3.75 -26.36 2.32
CA ASN A 256 -4.67 -27.50 2.35
C ASN A 256 -4.70 -28.21 0.99
N PHE A 257 -4.91 -29.54 0.95
CA PHE A 257 -4.97 -30.28 -0.33
C PHE A 257 -6.03 -29.74 -1.31
N ILE A 258 -7.18 -29.30 -0.80
CA ILE A 258 -8.22 -28.69 -1.64
C ILE A 258 -7.75 -27.35 -2.20
N GLU A 259 -6.98 -26.59 -1.42
CA GLU A 259 -6.40 -25.33 -1.86
C GLU A 259 -5.24 -25.56 -2.86
N SER A 260 -4.49 -26.66 -2.73
CA SER A 260 -3.44 -27.01 -3.70
C SER A 260 -4.02 -27.36 -5.07
N ILE A 261 -5.25 -27.90 -5.14
CA ILE A 261 -6.00 -28.08 -6.39
C ILE A 261 -6.22 -26.73 -7.09
N PHE A 262 -6.73 -25.74 -6.34
CA PHE A 262 -6.94 -24.39 -6.89
C PHE A 262 -5.61 -23.72 -7.29
N SER A 263 -4.59 -23.81 -6.43
CA SER A 263 -3.25 -23.27 -6.66
C SER A 263 -2.59 -23.86 -7.92
N PHE A 264 -2.80 -25.15 -8.18
CA PHE A 264 -2.33 -25.81 -9.40
C PHE A 264 -2.98 -25.24 -10.66
N VAL A 265 -4.31 -25.10 -10.66
CA VAL A 265 -5.08 -24.65 -11.85
C VAL A 265 -4.93 -23.14 -12.08
N PHE A 266 -5.19 -22.32 -11.06
CA PHE A 266 -5.28 -20.86 -11.18
C PHE A 266 -4.06 -20.13 -10.63
N GLY A 267 -3.43 -20.66 -9.58
CA GLY A 267 -2.29 -20.02 -8.91
C GLY A 267 -2.63 -19.32 -7.61
N ASP A 268 -1.63 -18.63 -7.07
CA ASP A 268 -1.66 -18.05 -5.73
C ASP A 268 -1.75 -16.51 -5.69
N GLY A 269 -2.02 -15.90 -6.84
CA GLY A 269 -2.01 -14.44 -7.02
C GLY A 269 -0.65 -13.86 -7.40
N ASP A 270 -0.60 -12.54 -7.54
CA ASP A 270 0.62 -11.80 -7.89
C ASP A 270 1.60 -11.77 -6.71
N PRO A 271 2.82 -12.33 -6.82
CA PRO A 271 3.83 -12.22 -5.78
C PRO A 271 4.42 -10.80 -5.63
N ASN A 272 4.17 -9.92 -6.61
CA ASN A 272 4.63 -8.54 -6.70
C ASN A 272 3.50 -7.53 -6.46
N ASP A 273 2.39 -7.96 -5.83
CA ASP A 273 1.35 -7.01 -5.44
C ASP A 273 1.92 -5.89 -4.55
N GLY A 274 1.56 -4.64 -4.86
CA GLY A 274 2.11 -3.46 -4.21
C GLY A 274 3.58 -3.14 -4.55
N LEU A 275 4.21 -3.80 -5.53
CA LEU A 275 5.60 -3.53 -5.91
C LEU A 275 5.80 -2.10 -6.42
N GLU A 276 4.85 -1.56 -7.17
CA GLU A 276 4.92 -0.17 -7.66
C GLU A 276 4.85 0.83 -6.49
N ASP A 277 4.00 0.57 -5.50
CA ASP A 277 3.93 1.40 -4.29
C ASP A 277 5.22 1.31 -3.49
N LYS A 278 5.79 0.11 -3.37
CA LYS A 278 7.09 -0.12 -2.75
C LYS A 278 8.19 0.63 -3.50
N ARG A 279 8.24 0.54 -4.84
CA ARG A 279 9.17 1.26 -5.72
C ARG A 279 9.15 2.75 -5.41
N TRP A 280 7.98 3.38 -5.42
CA TRP A 280 7.88 4.81 -5.17
C TRP A 280 8.22 5.20 -3.74
N LYS A 281 7.88 4.35 -2.74
CA LYS A 281 8.33 4.55 -1.35
C LYS A 281 9.85 4.51 -1.26
N MET A 282 10.51 3.54 -1.90
CA MET A 282 11.97 3.43 -1.92
C MET A 282 12.63 4.65 -2.56
N ILE A 283 12.15 5.06 -3.74
CA ILE A 283 12.68 6.23 -4.47
C ILE A 283 12.50 7.52 -3.65
N GLY A 284 11.29 7.77 -3.15
CA GLY A 284 10.99 8.97 -2.37
C GLY A 284 11.84 9.06 -1.11
N GLN A 285 11.97 7.96 -0.37
CA GLN A 285 12.82 7.88 0.82
C GLN A 285 14.30 8.02 0.49
N TYR A 286 14.77 7.42 -0.60
CA TYR A 286 16.14 7.55 -1.07
C TYR A 286 16.46 9.02 -1.34
N ILE A 287 15.66 9.70 -2.16
CA ILE A 287 15.82 11.13 -2.48
C ILE A 287 15.82 11.99 -1.22
N SER A 288 14.84 11.81 -0.33
CA SER A 288 14.73 12.61 0.90
C SER A 288 15.89 12.34 1.87
N SER A 289 16.34 11.08 1.98
CA SER A 289 17.48 10.70 2.82
C SER A 289 18.79 11.34 2.34
N ASN A 290 18.91 11.53 1.02
CA ASN A 290 20.02 12.17 0.33
C ASN A 290 19.86 13.69 0.21
N GLY A 291 18.98 14.33 1.00
CA GLY A 291 18.85 15.80 0.98
C GLY A 291 18.34 16.36 -0.35
N GLY A 292 17.50 15.59 -1.05
CA GLY A 292 16.71 16.02 -2.21
C GLY A 292 17.49 16.31 -3.49
N VAL A 293 18.80 16.00 -3.56
CA VAL A 293 19.56 16.03 -4.81
C VAL A 293 20.11 14.64 -5.07
N VAL A 294 19.92 14.11 -6.27
CA VAL A 294 20.37 12.77 -6.66
C VAL A 294 20.83 12.74 -8.11
N THR A 295 21.62 11.73 -8.46
CA THR A 295 21.97 11.44 -9.86
C THR A 295 20.99 10.43 -10.48
N ALA A 296 20.94 10.33 -11.81
CA ALA A 296 20.12 9.32 -12.48
C ALA A 296 20.57 7.90 -12.10
N GLU A 297 21.88 7.69 -12.00
CA GLU A 297 22.50 6.41 -11.66
C GLU A 297 22.10 5.95 -10.26
N GLU A 298 22.00 6.87 -9.28
CA GLU A 298 21.57 6.54 -7.92
C GLU A 298 20.15 5.94 -7.86
N LEU A 299 19.26 6.36 -8.76
CA LEU A 299 17.87 5.88 -8.82
C LEU A 299 17.66 4.71 -9.77
N ALA A 300 18.60 4.46 -10.69
CA ALA A 300 18.53 3.38 -11.68
C ALA A 300 18.22 1.98 -11.09
N PRO A 301 18.75 1.56 -9.92
CA PRO A 301 18.43 0.26 -9.31
C PRO A 301 16.96 0.05 -8.92
N TYR A 302 16.16 1.12 -8.81
CA TYR A 302 14.74 1.06 -8.45
C TYR A 302 13.82 1.27 -9.65
N LEU A 303 14.36 1.56 -10.83
CA LEU A 303 13.60 1.91 -12.02
C LEU A 303 13.66 0.80 -13.07
N ASP A 304 12.79 0.94 -14.07
CA ASP A 304 12.79 0.08 -15.25
C ASP A 304 13.83 0.61 -16.24
N VAL A 305 15.07 0.17 -16.06
CA VAL A 305 16.20 0.60 -16.88
C VAL A 305 16.52 -0.42 -17.98
N PRO A 306 16.94 0.04 -19.18
CA PRO A 306 17.49 -0.86 -20.17
C PRO A 306 18.79 -1.50 -19.65
N PRO A 307 19.11 -2.73 -20.10
CA PRO A 307 20.39 -3.35 -19.78
C PRO A 307 21.55 -2.49 -20.28
N ILE A 308 22.67 -2.55 -19.58
CA ILE A 308 23.83 -1.70 -19.83
C ILE A 308 24.43 -2.05 -21.21
N SER A 309 24.24 -1.13 -22.15
CA SER A 309 24.88 -1.07 -23.45
C SER A 309 25.51 0.31 -23.66
N GLU A 310 26.49 0.42 -24.57
CA GLU A 310 27.12 1.69 -24.94
C GLU A 310 26.09 2.75 -25.38
N GLN A 311 25.00 2.34 -26.05
CA GLN A 311 23.93 3.27 -26.44
C GLN A 311 23.05 3.72 -25.27
N SER A 312 22.95 2.90 -24.22
CA SER A 312 22.11 3.18 -23.04
C SER A 312 22.84 3.91 -21.91
N LYS A 313 24.16 4.11 -22.05
CA LYS A 313 24.98 4.70 -20.99
C LYS A 313 24.60 6.15 -20.70
N ASP A 314 24.27 6.90 -21.76
CA ASP A 314 23.90 8.32 -21.69
C ASP A 314 22.37 8.54 -21.68
N ASP A 315 21.57 7.47 -21.75
CA ASP A 315 20.11 7.59 -21.73
C ASP A 315 19.57 7.69 -20.30
N GLU A 316 19.39 8.93 -19.82
CA GLU A 316 18.79 9.22 -18.52
C GLU A 316 17.25 9.38 -18.59
N SER A 317 16.60 9.03 -19.70
CA SER A 317 15.15 9.25 -19.90
C SER A 317 14.27 8.51 -18.88
N PHE A 318 14.79 7.45 -18.27
CA PHE A 318 14.09 6.68 -17.23
C PHE A 318 13.81 7.49 -15.95
N ILE A 319 14.46 8.64 -15.75
CA ILE A 319 14.26 9.52 -14.58
C ILE A 319 13.00 10.38 -14.69
N LEU A 320 12.49 10.62 -15.90
CA LEU A 320 11.39 11.56 -16.16
C LEU A 320 10.12 11.27 -15.33
N PRO A 321 9.68 10.01 -15.14
CA PRO A 321 8.55 9.71 -14.26
C PRO A 321 8.78 10.12 -12.80
N VAL A 322 10.03 10.07 -12.32
CA VAL A 322 10.40 10.50 -10.96
C VAL A 322 10.27 12.01 -10.84
N LEU A 323 10.77 12.76 -11.84
CA LEU A 323 10.66 14.22 -11.89
C LEU A 323 9.20 14.66 -11.88
N LEU A 324 8.34 14.01 -12.66
CA LEU A 324 6.91 14.33 -12.69
C LEU A 324 6.21 14.02 -11.36
N ARG A 325 6.57 12.91 -10.70
CA ARG A 325 5.91 12.49 -9.45
C ARG A 325 6.30 13.37 -8.26
N PHE A 326 7.58 13.72 -8.15
CA PHE A 326 8.13 14.48 -7.02
C PHE A 326 8.48 15.94 -7.38
N GLN A 327 8.01 16.44 -8.53
CA GLN A 327 8.26 17.80 -9.05
C GLN A 327 9.73 18.19 -9.02
N GLY A 328 10.60 17.26 -9.42
CA GLY A 328 12.03 17.52 -9.57
C GLY A 328 12.35 18.22 -10.88
N HIS A 329 13.52 18.83 -10.95
CA HIS A 329 14.07 19.42 -12.17
C HIS A 329 15.56 19.09 -12.32
N PRO A 330 16.06 19.01 -13.57
CA PRO A 330 17.48 18.86 -13.83
C PRO A 330 18.22 20.17 -13.51
N GLU A 331 19.41 20.05 -12.96
CA GLU A 331 20.35 21.13 -12.66
C GLU A 331 21.74 20.67 -13.08
N VAL A 332 22.52 21.55 -13.70
CA VAL A 332 23.86 21.20 -14.20
C VAL A 332 24.90 21.66 -13.18
N ASP A 333 25.81 20.76 -12.79
CA ASP A 333 26.91 21.10 -11.91
C ASP A 333 28.02 21.89 -12.64
N GLU A 334 28.99 22.40 -11.88
CA GLU A 334 30.14 23.13 -12.43
C GLU A 334 30.99 22.28 -13.39
N GLN A 335 30.88 20.95 -13.31
CA GLN A 335 31.60 19.99 -14.15
C GLN A 335 30.82 19.61 -15.43
N GLY A 336 29.60 20.13 -15.61
CA GLY A 336 28.74 19.85 -16.76
C GLY A 336 27.92 18.56 -16.65
N ASN A 337 27.86 17.92 -15.49
CA ASN A 337 27.00 16.76 -15.24
C ASN A 337 25.59 17.20 -14.87
N ILE A 338 24.60 16.42 -15.30
CA ILE A 338 23.20 16.64 -14.94
C ILE A 338 22.93 15.95 -13.60
N LEU A 339 22.41 16.74 -12.66
CA LEU A 339 21.93 16.33 -11.35
C LEU A 339 20.43 16.63 -11.26
N TYR A 340 19.71 15.91 -10.40
CA TYR A 340 18.27 16.08 -10.26
C TYR A 340 17.94 16.58 -8.86
N ARG A 341 17.39 17.80 -8.79
CA ARG A 341 16.98 18.45 -7.55
C ARG A 341 15.47 18.30 -7.35
N PHE A 342 15.09 17.99 -6.11
CA PHE A 342 13.72 17.79 -5.64
C PHE A 342 13.44 18.72 -4.45
N PRO A 343 13.10 19.99 -4.68
CA PRO A 343 12.99 21.01 -3.63
C PRO A 343 12.02 20.61 -2.51
N SER A 344 10.85 20.06 -2.86
CA SER A 344 9.84 19.65 -1.87
C SER A 344 10.34 18.56 -0.93
N LEU A 345 11.30 17.72 -1.35
CA LEU A 345 11.85 16.62 -0.55
C LEU A 345 13.07 17.04 0.29
N GLN A 346 13.55 18.28 0.13
CA GLN A 346 14.62 18.89 0.93
C GLN A 346 14.13 19.41 2.29
N ARG A 347 12.80 19.55 2.45
CA ARG A 347 12.16 20.17 3.61
C ARG A 347 11.46 19.12 4.46
N THR A 348 11.81 19.06 5.74
CA THR A 348 11.20 18.13 6.69
C THR A 348 10.76 18.83 7.95
N ALA A 349 9.63 18.39 8.52
CA ALA A 349 9.11 18.92 9.77
C ALA A 349 9.73 18.24 11.01
N SER A 350 10.43 17.12 10.83
CA SER A 350 10.91 16.28 11.94
C SER A 350 12.44 16.23 12.06
N SER A 351 12.93 16.38 13.29
CA SER A 351 14.35 16.17 13.63
C SER A 351 14.72 14.67 13.69
N LYS A 352 13.75 13.75 13.82
CA LYS A 352 14.00 12.29 13.93
C LYS A 352 14.86 11.72 12.79
N GLY A 353 14.92 12.39 11.64
CA GLY A 353 15.77 12.01 10.50
C GLY A 353 17.10 12.77 10.37
N SER A 354 17.35 13.82 11.15
CA SER A 354 18.39 14.84 10.87
C SER A 354 19.80 14.51 11.37
N GLY A 355 19.98 13.43 12.12
CA GLY A 355 21.31 12.99 12.56
C GLY A 355 22.07 12.29 11.43
N VAL A 356 23.23 12.81 11.05
CA VAL A 356 24.28 12.20 10.20
C VAL A 356 24.07 12.35 8.68
N ARG A 357 24.82 13.32 8.11
CA ARG A 357 25.28 13.33 6.71
C ARG A 357 26.30 12.19 6.56
N GLU A 358 25.84 10.95 6.40
CA GLU A 358 26.75 9.83 6.16
C GLU A 358 26.78 9.47 4.67
N TYR A 359 27.96 9.05 4.22
CA TYR A 359 28.24 8.60 2.85
C TYR A 359 27.17 7.62 2.33
N VAL A 360 26.87 7.74 1.04
CA VAL A 360 25.92 6.92 0.28
C VAL A 360 26.02 5.46 0.74
N GLY A 361 24.94 4.94 1.30
CA GLY A 361 24.84 3.53 1.66
C GLY A 361 24.84 3.22 3.14
N ASN A 362 25.51 3.91 4.06
CA ASN A 362 25.62 3.39 5.44
C ASN A 362 24.31 3.51 6.25
N LYS A 363 23.70 4.70 6.31
CA LYS A 363 22.41 4.87 7.00
C LYS A 363 21.24 4.31 6.20
N TRP A 364 21.31 4.34 4.87
CA TRP A 364 20.31 3.72 4.00
C TRP A 364 20.34 2.19 4.12
N SER A 365 21.52 1.56 4.07
CA SER A 365 21.67 0.12 4.37
C SER A 365 21.41 -0.23 5.83
N ALA A 366 21.61 0.69 6.79
CA ALA A 366 21.22 0.48 8.17
C ALA A 366 19.70 0.63 8.39
N MET A 367 19.00 1.49 7.63
CA MET A 367 17.54 1.62 7.66
C MET A 367 16.86 0.45 6.95
N PHE A 368 17.49 -0.03 5.87
CA PHE A 368 17.19 -1.30 5.21
C PHE A 368 18.18 -2.36 5.70
N SER A 369 18.20 -2.62 7.02
CA SER A 369 19.23 -3.40 7.76
C SER A 369 19.51 -4.82 7.24
N SER A 370 18.86 -5.27 6.17
CA SER A 370 19.32 -6.35 5.29
C SER A 370 18.38 -6.41 4.07
N VAL A 371 18.94 -6.64 2.88
CA VAL A 371 18.33 -7.30 1.68
C VAL A 371 18.09 -6.48 0.39
N GLU A 372 17.76 -5.19 0.33
CA GLU A 372 17.29 -4.63 -0.98
C GLU A 372 18.16 -3.51 -1.57
N LYS A 373 19.36 -3.85 -2.07
CA LYS A 373 20.23 -2.92 -2.83
C LYS A 373 19.61 -2.43 -4.16
N TYR A 374 18.59 -3.11 -4.63
CA TYR A 374 17.84 -2.82 -5.85
C TYR A 374 16.40 -3.31 -5.68
N LEU A 375 15.50 -2.85 -6.55
CA LEU A 375 14.11 -3.32 -6.56
C LEU A 375 14.02 -4.72 -7.18
N GLU A 376 13.99 -5.76 -6.33
CA GLU A 376 13.79 -7.13 -6.77
C GLU A 376 12.31 -7.42 -7.05
N GLU A 377 12.01 -7.80 -8.29
CA GLU A 377 10.73 -8.42 -8.66
C GLU A 377 10.79 -9.92 -8.42
N LYS A 378 9.85 -10.47 -7.65
CA LYS A 378 9.79 -11.89 -7.37
C LYS A 378 9.28 -12.64 -8.61
N PRO A 379 9.93 -13.74 -9.02
CA PRO A 379 9.45 -14.56 -10.12
C PRO A 379 8.11 -15.21 -9.74
N TRP A 380 7.23 -15.35 -10.73
CA TRP A 380 5.96 -16.02 -10.56
C TRP A 380 6.17 -17.53 -10.42
N LYS A 381 5.90 -18.03 -9.22
CA LYS A 381 5.83 -19.48 -8.98
C LYS A 381 4.59 -20.05 -9.64
N PHE A 382 4.74 -21.21 -10.28
CA PHE A 382 3.61 -21.91 -10.87
C PHE A 382 2.54 -22.24 -9.81
N SER A 383 2.98 -22.74 -8.66
CA SER A 383 2.14 -22.96 -7.49
C SER A 383 3.04 -22.99 -6.25
N LYS A 384 2.53 -22.50 -5.13
CA LYS A 384 3.14 -22.61 -3.79
C LYS A 384 3.05 -24.02 -3.23
N ALA A 385 2.24 -24.90 -3.83
CA ALA A 385 2.12 -26.29 -3.42
C ALA A 385 3.45 -27.05 -3.63
N ASN A 386 3.71 -27.99 -2.73
CA ASN A 386 4.90 -28.82 -2.79
C ASN A 386 4.93 -29.66 -4.07
N ALA A 387 6.10 -30.14 -4.47
CA ALA A 387 6.23 -30.97 -5.67
C ALA A 387 5.35 -32.24 -5.61
N SER A 388 5.27 -32.88 -4.43
CA SER A 388 4.40 -34.04 -4.19
C SER A 388 2.92 -33.70 -4.27
N GLU A 389 2.49 -32.56 -3.70
CA GLU A 389 1.10 -32.09 -3.77
C GLU A 389 0.69 -31.79 -5.20
N ARG A 390 1.56 -31.13 -5.98
CA ARG A 390 1.32 -30.89 -7.42
C ARG A 390 1.19 -32.19 -8.21
N ALA A 391 2.05 -33.18 -7.95
CA ALA A 391 1.97 -34.48 -8.60
C ALA A 391 0.67 -35.22 -8.25
N MET A 392 0.25 -35.16 -6.98
CA MET A 392 -1.01 -35.78 -6.53
C MET A 392 -2.24 -35.10 -7.17
N VAL A 393 -2.25 -33.77 -7.24
CA VAL A 393 -3.31 -33.00 -7.91
C VAL A 393 -3.36 -33.31 -9.40
N ALA A 394 -2.21 -33.36 -10.08
CA ALA A 394 -2.15 -33.73 -11.49
C ALA A 394 -2.62 -35.17 -11.71
N GLY A 395 -2.24 -36.12 -10.84
CA GLY A 395 -2.70 -37.50 -10.90
C GLY A 395 -4.20 -37.63 -10.67
N LEU A 396 -4.75 -36.93 -9.68
CA LEU A 396 -6.19 -36.92 -9.38
C LEU A 396 -7.01 -36.27 -10.51
N GLY A 397 -6.49 -35.18 -11.07
CA GLY A 397 -7.06 -34.58 -12.28
C GLY A 397 -7.02 -35.52 -13.48
N GLY A 398 -5.92 -36.28 -13.64
CA GLY A 398 -5.74 -37.24 -14.71
C GLY A 398 -6.72 -38.41 -14.60
N LEU A 399 -6.94 -38.88 -13.38
CA LEU A 399 -7.97 -39.87 -13.05
C LEU A 399 -9.37 -39.34 -13.40
N ASN A 400 -9.69 -38.09 -13.07
CA ASN A 400 -10.96 -37.47 -13.45
C ASN A 400 -11.13 -37.41 -14.97
N LEU A 401 -10.12 -36.91 -15.69
CA LEU A 401 -10.14 -36.79 -17.15
C LEU A 401 -10.31 -38.16 -17.82
N PHE A 402 -9.56 -39.16 -17.37
CA PHE A 402 -9.67 -40.52 -17.89
C PHE A 402 -11.04 -41.14 -17.60
N GLY A 403 -11.57 -40.95 -16.39
CA GLY A 403 -12.92 -41.36 -16.03
C GLY A 403 -13.98 -40.72 -16.93
N VAL A 404 -13.89 -39.42 -17.20
CA VAL A 404 -14.82 -38.70 -18.09
C VAL A 404 -14.73 -39.22 -19.54
N ILE A 405 -13.54 -39.55 -20.03
CA ILE A 405 -13.37 -40.14 -21.37
C ILE A 405 -14.02 -41.52 -21.44
N ILE A 406 -13.79 -42.39 -20.45
CA ILE A 406 -14.40 -43.72 -20.38
C ILE A 406 -15.92 -43.60 -20.30
N LEU A 407 -16.42 -42.77 -19.38
CA LEU A 407 -17.85 -42.55 -19.20
C LEU A 407 -18.49 -42.04 -20.50
N GLY A 408 -17.83 -41.14 -21.22
CA GLY A 408 -18.29 -40.67 -22.53
C GLY A 408 -18.43 -41.78 -23.57
N ASN A 409 -17.52 -42.76 -23.57
CA ASN A 409 -17.62 -43.91 -24.46
C ASN A 409 -18.74 -44.87 -24.03
N LEU A 410 -18.90 -45.12 -22.72
CA LEU A 410 -19.96 -45.98 -22.18
C LEU A 410 -21.36 -45.39 -22.44
N LEU A 411 -21.54 -44.08 -22.21
CA LEU A 411 -22.81 -43.40 -22.46
C LEU A 411 -23.21 -43.42 -23.95
N LYS A 412 -22.23 -43.37 -24.86
CA LYS A 412 -22.48 -43.47 -26.31
C LYS A 412 -22.91 -44.87 -26.76
N GLN A 413 -22.42 -45.91 -26.09
CA GLN A 413 -22.72 -47.30 -26.42
C GLN A 413 -24.05 -47.78 -25.81
N MET A 414 -24.63 -47.02 -24.88
CA MET A 414 -25.84 -47.41 -24.18
C MET A 414 -27.07 -47.29 -25.08
N THR A 415 -27.69 -48.43 -25.40
CA THR A 415 -28.92 -48.53 -26.20
C THR A 415 -30.19 -48.37 -25.38
N VAL A 416 -30.10 -48.60 -24.06
CA VAL A 416 -31.22 -48.53 -23.11
C VAL A 416 -31.34 -47.09 -22.58
N PRO A 417 -32.55 -46.52 -22.45
CA PRO A 417 -32.73 -45.21 -21.84
C PRO A 417 -32.14 -45.21 -20.41
N PRO A 418 -31.23 -44.28 -20.09
CA PRO A 418 -30.55 -44.28 -18.80
C PRO A 418 -31.55 -43.98 -17.67
N GLY A 419 -31.59 -44.84 -16.65
CA GLY A 419 -32.43 -44.67 -15.46
C GLY A 419 -31.70 -43.93 -14.33
N GLY A 420 -32.45 -43.16 -13.54
CA GLY A 420 -31.99 -42.58 -12.27
C GLY A 420 -30.69 -41.78 -12.37
N LEU A 421 -29.67 -42.23 -11.63
CA LEU A 421 -28.37 -41.58 -11.54
C LEU A 421 -27.65 -41.46 -12.89
N ILE A 422 -27.82 -42.44 -13.80
CA ILE A 422 -27.17 -42.41 -15.13
C ILE A 422 -27.75 -41.27 -15.97
N SER A 423 -29.07 -41.04 -15.91
CA SER A 423 -29.74 -39.95 -16.63
C SER A 423 -29.27 -38.57 -16.14
N PHE A 424 -29.21 -38.40 -14.83
CA PHE A 424 -28.72 -37.18 -14.19
C PHE A 424 -27.29 -36.85 -14.63
N VAL A 425 -26.40 -37.85 -14.67
CA VAL A 425 -25.01 -37.65 -15.08
C VAL A 425 -24.87 -37.45 -16.58
N ALA A 426 -25.67 -38.13 -17.40
CA ALA A 426 -25.72 -37.88 -18.84
C ALA A 426 -26.08 -36.40 -19.13
N GLN A 427 -26.99 -35.80 -18.35
CA GLN A 427 -27.32 -34.38 -18.45
C GLN A 427 -26.17 -33.46 -17.98
N LEU A 428 -25.44 -33.85 -16.94
CA LEU A 428 -24.27 -33.11 -16.43
C LEU A 428 -22.98 -33.37 -17.24
N PHE A 429 -22.99 -34.32 -18.17
CA PHE A 429 -21.79 -34.79 -18.85
C PHE A 429 -21.01 -33.67 -19.57
N PRO A 430 -21.64 -32.74 -20.32
CA PRO A 430 -20.93 -31.59 -20.88
C PRO A 430 -20.20 -30.74 -19.83
N LEU A 431 -20.79 -30.53 -18.64
CA LEU A 431 -20.14 -29.80 -17.55
C LEU A 431 -18.93 -30.55 -17.00
N LEU A 432 -19.03 -31.88 -16.85
CA LEU A 432 -17.91 -32.73 -16.42
C LEU A 432 -16.77 -32.71 -17.45
N GLN A 433 -17.09 -32.75 -18.74
CA GLN A 433 -16.11 -32.61 -19.82
C GLN A 433 -15.39 -31.27 -19.79
N VAL A 434 -16.15 -30.16 -19.68
CA VAL A 434 -15.57 -28.81 -19.59
C VAL A 434 -14.70 -28.69 -18.35
N TYR A 435 -15.15 -29.20 -17.21
CA TYR A 435 -14.39 -29.18 -15.97
C TYR A 435 -13.08 -29.98 -16.09
N ALA A 436 -13.14 -31.24 -16.53
CA ALA A 436 -11.96 -32.09 -16.66
C ALA A 436 -10.97 -31.57 -17.74
N GLY A 437 -11.48 -31.04 -18.85
CA GLY A 437 -10.64 -30.43 -19.89
C GLY A 437 -9.99 -29.13 -19.43
N SER A 438 -10.75 -28.23 -18.81
CA SER A 438 -10.24 -26.93 -18.31
C SER A 438 -9.23 -27.11 -17.19
N PHE A 439 -9.37 -28.15 -16.37
CA PHE A 439 -8.42 -28.50 -15.30
C PHE A 439 -6.98 -28.62 -15.81
N PHE A 440 -6.77 -29.10 -17.03
CA PHE A 440 -5.44 -29.19 -17.65
C PHE A 440 -5.16 -28.06 -18.63
N ALA A 441 -6.16 -27.60 -19.37
CA ALA A 441 -5.98 -26.54 -20.37
C ALA A 441 -5.55 -25.21 -19.73
N ILE A 442 -6.17 -24.83 -18.61
CA ILE A 442 -5.86 -23.58 -17.89
C ILE A 442 -4.40 -23.57 -17.38
N PRO A 443 -3.93 -24.53 -16.57
CA PRO A 443 -2.55 -24.52 -16.07
C PRO A 443 -1.52 -24.69 -17.19
N LEU A 444 -1.83 -25.43 -18.26
CA LEU A 444 -0.94 -25.56 -19.41
C LEU A 444 -0.74 -24.21 -20.13
N PHE A 445 -1.83 -23.51 -20.41
CA PHE A 445 -1.77 -22.18 -21.01
C PHE A 445 -1.06 -21.18 -20.09
N ARG A 446 -1.42 -21.20 -18.80
CA ARG A 446 -0.77 -20.39 -17.76
C ARG A 446 0.73 -20.66 -17.68
N TRP A 447 1.18 -21.90 -17.76
CA TRP A 447 2.60 -22.26 -17.75
C TRP A 447 3.38 -21.55 -18.87
N PHE A 448 2.82 -21.46 -20.07
CA PHE A 448 3.44 -20.76 -21.19
C PHE A 448 3.57 -19.24 -20.92
N LEU A 449 2.51 -18.62 -20.40
CA LEU A 449 2.51 -17.20 -20.01
C LEU A 449 3.51 -16.90 -18.89
N LEU A 450 3.55 -17.76 -17.86
CA LEU A 450 4.47 -17.62 -16.73
C LEU A 450 5.93 -17.74 -17.17
N ARG A 451 6.24 -18.65 -18.09
CA ARG A 451 7.59 -18.78 -18.64
C ARG A 451 8.07 -17.49 -19.30
N LYS A 452 7.22 -16.86 -20.12
CA LYS A 452 7.54 -15.57 -20.74
C LYS A 452 7.70 -14.47 -19.69
N THR A 453 6.74 -14.36 -18.79
CA THR A 453 6.72 -13.32 -17.73
C THR A 453 7.95 -13.42 -16.82
N ASN A 454 8.34 -14.63 -16.42
CA ASN A 454 9.51 -14.85 -15.58
C ASN A 454 10.82 -14.51 -16.30
N ASN A 455 10.94 -14.81 -17.59
CA ASN A 455 12.11 -14.40 -18.36
C ASN A 455 12.22 -12.87 -18.45
N ASP A 456 11.10 -12.16 -18.56
CA ASP A 456 11.09 -10.69 -18.61
C ASP A 456 11.44 -10.09 -17.22
N ILE A 457 10.92 -10.68 -16.14
CA ILE A 457 11.27 -10.32 -14.75
C ILE A 457 12.77 -10.51 -14.50
N GLU A 458 13.33 -11.65 -14.91
CA GLU A 458 14.75 -11.96 -14.74
C GLU A 458 15.63 -10.93 -15.46
N ARG A 459 15.26 -10.51 -16.67
CA ARG A 459 15.99 -9.45 -17.40
C ARG A 459 15.95 -8.11 -16.65
N ARG A 460 14.79 -7.71 -16.14
CA ARG A 460 14.65 -6.45 -15.37
C ARG A 460 15.47 -6.48 -14.09
N ASN A 461 15.38 -7.58 -13.33
CA ASN A 461 16.16 -7.75 -12.10
C ASN A 461 17.66 -7.72 -12.38
N LYS A 462 18.11 -8.42 -13.42
CA LYS A 462 19.52 -8.40 -13.82
C LYS A 462 20.01 -6.99 -14.18
N ALA A 463 19.21 -6.22 -14.91
CA ALA A 463 19.55 -4.84 -15.24
C ALA A 463 19.68 -3.96 -13.99
N ARG A 464 18.74 -4.07 -13.05
CA ARG A 464 18.78 -3.33 -11.77
C ARG A 464 19.94 -3.76 -10.88
N GLU A 465 20.23 -5.06 -10.84
CA GLU A 465 21.36 -5.61 -10.10
C GLU A 465 22.69 -5.08 -10.64
N GLN A 466 22.87 -5.06 -11.96
CA GLN A 466 24.07 -4.49 -12.59
C GLN A 466 24.26 -3.02 -12.23
N ARG A 467 23.20 -2.19 -12.27
CA ARG A 467 23.27 -0.78 -11.83
C ARG A 467 23.61 -0.64 -10.35
N ALA A 468 23.05 -1.51 -9.50
CA ALA A 468 23.40 -1.51 -8.08
C ALA A 468 24.87 -1.91 -7.84
N GLN A 469 25.44 -2.78 -8.67
CA GLN A 469 26.86 -3.13 -8.62
C GLN A 469 27.75 -1.96 -9.06
N GLU A 470 27.38 -1.22 -10.12
CA GLU A 470 28.08 -0.01 -10.56
C GLU A 470 28.09 1.09 -9.48
N LEU A 471 26.98 1.27 -8.77
CA LEU A 471 26.92 2.21 -7.64
C LEU A 471 27.76 1.75 -6.44
N ALA A 472 27.87 0.44 -6.22
CA ALA A 472 28.69 -0.11 -5.14
C ALA A 472 30.18 0.03 -5.42
N LEU A 473 30.59 -0.03 -6.69
CA LEU A 473 31.97 0.15 -7.16
C LEU A 473 32.03 1.27 -8.22
N PRO A 474 31.84 2.55 -7.83
CA PRO A 474 31.74 3.62 -8.79
C PRO A 474 33.07 3.91 -9.47
N GLU A 475 33.04 4.06 -10.80
CA GLU A 475 34.15 4.61 -11.58
C GLU A 475 34.49 6.05 -11.13
N SER A 476 35.67 6.55 -11.48
CA SER A 476 36.14 7.87 -11.05
C SER A 476 35.21 9.03 -11.48
N SER A 477 34.64 8.95 -12.69
CA SER A 477 33.66 9.90 -13.21
C SER A 477 32.37 9.90 -12.38
N LEU A 478 31.79 8.71 -12.17
CA LEU A 478 30.57 8.51 -11.39
C LEU A 478 30.76 8.94 -9.94
N ARG A 479 31.89 8.58 -9.32
CA ARG A 479 32.21 9.00 -7.95
C ARG A 479 32.21 10.52 -7.79
N ARG A 480 32.75 11.25 -8.77
CA ARG A 480 32.72 12.72 -8.77
C ARG A 480 31.31 13.27 -8.94
N LYS A 481 30.49 12.69 -9.83
CA LYS A 481 29.07 13.05 -10.01
C LYS A 481 28.26 12.86 -8.72
N LEU A 482 28.48 11.74 -8.02
CA LEU A 482 27.87 11.45 -6.73
C LEU A 482 28.26 12.48 -5.66
N LEU A 483 29.55 12.84 -5.57
CA LEU A 483 30.02 13.86 -4.62
C LEU A 483 29.41 15.23 -4.91
N SER A 484 29.36 15.65 -6.18
CA SER A 484 28.71 16.89 -6.62
C SER A 484 27.23 16.94 -6.20
N ALA A 485 26.50 15.83 -6.36
CA ALA A 485 25.13 15.70 -5.86
C ALA A 485 25.01 15.87 -4.34
N ARG A 486 25.98 15.38 -3.56
CA ARG A 486 26.01 15.54 -2.10
C ARG A 486 26.34 16.97 -1.69
N ASP A 487 27.21 17.67 -2.41
CA ASP A 487 27.58 19.05 -2.11
C ASP A 487 26.41 20.02 -2.38
N MET A 488 25.61 19.74 -3.40
CA MET A 488 24.40 20.51 -3.73
C MET A 488 23.19 20.16 -2.85
N ALA A 489 23.25 19.05 -2.11
CA ALA A 489 22.15 18.59 -1.26
C ALA A 489 21.94 19.50 -0.05
N GLN A 490 20.72 20.02 0.09
CA GLN A 490 20.29 20.85 1.19
C GLN A 490 19.16 20.15 1.92
N ARG A 491 19.30 19.97 3.23
CA ARG A 491 18.23 19.44 4.07
C ARG A 491 17.93 20.46 5.16
N LYS A 492 16.73 21.03 5.12
CA LYS A 492 16.25 21.97 6.15
C LYS A 492 15.18 21.30 6.99
N VAL A 493 15.42 21.29 8.30
CA VAL A 493 14.39 20.90 9.28
C VAL A 493 13.71 22.18 9.74
N ILE A 494 12.42 22.31 9.46
CA ILE A 494 11.66 23.50 9.85
C ILE A 494 11.30 23.37 11.32
N THR A 495 11.92 24.18 12.17
CA THR A 495 11.66 24.17 13.61
C THR A 495 10.44 25.04 13.96
N PRO A 496 9.84 24.88 15.15
CA PRO A 496 8.71 25.71 15.58
C PRO A 496 9.04 27.20 15.68
N GLU A 497 10.31 27.57 15.84
CA GLU A 497 10.77 28.96 15.94
C GLU A 497 10.75 29.70 14.59
N GLU A 498 10.84 28.97 13.47
CA GLU A 498 10.82 29.55 12.10
C GLU A 498 9.39 29.72 11.53
N ILE A 499 8.36 29.54 12.37
CA ILE A 499 6.95 29.63 11.96
C ILE A 499 6.45 31.07 12.07
N VAL A 500 5.99 31.62 10.93
CA VAL A 500 5.45 32.98 10.83
C VAL A 500 3.93 33.00 11.00
N TYR A 501 3.23 31.96 10.54
CA TYR A 501 1.77 31.96 10.57
C TYR A 501 1.24 30.61 11.01
N THR A 502 0.17 30.61 11.81
CA THR A 502 -0.58 29.41 12.20
C THR A 502 -2.07 29.66 12.06
N THR A 503 -2.80 28.70 11.50
CA THR A 503 -4.27 28.78 11.42
C THR A 503 -4.97 28.39 12.72
N GLU A 504 -4.24 27.96 13.75
CA GLU A 504 -4.82 27.64 15.07
C GLU A 504 -5.18 28.91 15.86
N LYS A 505 -4.40 29.98 15.70
CA LYS A 505 -4.60 31.26 16.38
C LYS A 505 -5.37 32.23 15.51
N ASP A 506 -6.31 32.96 16.10
CA ASP A 506 -6.97 34.06 15.43
C ASP A 506 -5.93 35.12 15.03
N LEU A 507 -6.17 35.84 13.93
CA LEU A 507 -5.24 36.85 13.39
C LEU A 507 -4.86 37.91 14.44
N LEU A 508 -5.73 38.15 15.41
CA LEU A 508 -5.56 39.10 16.51
C LEU A 508 -4.68 38.56 17.66
N ASP A 509 -4.61 37.24 17.84
CA ASP A 509 -3.81 36.55 18.87
C ASP A 509 -2.42 36.12 18.36
N GLN A 510 -2.11 36.40 17.10
CA GLN A 510 -0.80 36.18 16.54
C GLN A 510 0.09 37.34 17.01
N ASP A 511 0.81 37.12 18.11
CA ASP A 511 1.80 38.04 18.72
C ASP A 511 3.00 38.32 17.78
N TYR A 512 2.75 38.79 16.56
CA TYR A 512 3.76 39.32 15.65
C TYR A 512 4.53 40.46 16.32
N GLU A 513 3.78 41.36 16.96
CA GLU A 513 4.30 42.59 17.53
C GLU A 513 4.93 42.45 18.92
N VAL A 514 4.95 41.27 19.57
CA VAL A 514 5.61 41.18 20.88
C VAL A 514 7.02 40.62 20.74
N LYS A 515 7.22 39.56 19.95
CA LYS A 515 8.54 38.92 19.81
C LYS A 515 9.49 39.65 18.88
N GLU A 516 9.03 40.10 17.71
CA GLU A 516 9.87 40.95 16.83
C GLU A 516 10.21 42.26 17.54
N TRP A 517 9.27 42.80 18.28
CA TRP A 517 9.43 44.05 19.01
C TRP A 517 10.35 43.85 20.20
N GLU A 518 10.24 42.79 21.00
CA GLU A 518 11.22 42.41 22.04
C GLU A 518 12.61 42.14 21.45
N LYS A 519 12.70 41.49 20.29
CA LYS A 519 13.99 41.23 19.62
C LYS A 519 14.62 42.54 19.17
N ARG A 520 13.86 43.40 18.50
CA ARG A 520 14.27 44.77 18.14
C ARG A 520 14.60 45.61 19.38
N PHE A 521 13.85 45.45 20.47
CA PHE A 521 14.10 46.16 21.73
C PHE A 521 15.42 45.69 22.35
N LYS A 522 15.71 44.39 22.33
CA LYS A 522 16.98 43.83 22.81
C LYS A 522 18.16 44.21 21.92
N GLU A 523 17.99 44.22 20.61
CA GLU A 523 19.01 44.70 19.66
C GLU A 523 19.32 46.19 19.93
N LEU A 524 18.29 47.01 20.19
CA LEU A 524 18.43 48.42 20.56
C LEU A 524 18.98 48.65 21.99
N GLU A 525 18.80 47.72 22.93
CA GLU A 525 19.43 47.79 24.27
C GLU A 525 20.88 47.30 24.24
N SER A 526 21.27 46.50 23.25
CA SER A 526 22.63 45.98 23.10
C SER A 526 23.58 46.90 22.32
N ASP A 527 23.02 47.77 21.47
CA ASP A 527 23.71 48.90 20.83
C ASP A 527 23.76 50.11 21.76
#